data_AF-A0A966Q840-F1
#
_entry.id   AF-A0A966Q840-F1
#
_cell.length_a   1.000
_cell.length_b   1.000
_cell.length_c   1.000
_cell.angle_alpha   90.00
_cell.angle_beta   90.00
_cell.angle_gamma   90.00
#
_symmetry.space_group_name_H-M   'P 1'
#
loop_
_entity.id
_entity.type
_entity.pdbx_description
1 polymer ?
#
loop_
_entity_poly.entity_id
_entity_poly.type
_entity_poly.pdbx_seq_one_letter_code
_entity_poly.pdbx_strand_id
1 'polypeptide(L)' 'MQFIDLKQQYLKYQPEIDARIRRVLDHGNFIMGPEIAELEKSLAAYVGVKHAISCASGTDSLEIALRA' A
#
# COMPACT_ATOMS: atom_id res chain seq x y z
N MET A 1 -27.80 -1.67 5.62
CA MET A 1 -26.85 -0.54 5.76
C MET A 1 -25.46 -1.14 5.96
N GLN A 2 -24.48 -0.80 5.13
CA GLN A 2 -23.09 -1.24 5.35
C GLN A 2 -22.41 -0.25 6.31
N PHE A 3 -21.70 -0.76 7.32
CA PHE A 3 -20.98 0.06 8.30
C PHE A 3 -19.77 0.76 7.66
N ILE A 4 -19.08 0.08 6.74
CA ILE A 4 -18.04 0.66 5.87
C ILE A 4 -18.34 0.17 4.45
N ASP A 5 -18.67 1.09 3.53
CA ASP A 5 -19.02 0.76 2.15
C ASP A 5 -17.79 0.85 1.24
N LEU A 6 -17.00 -0.21 1.23
CA LEU A 6 -15.82 -0.33 0.35
C LEU A 6 -16.21 -0.48 -1.12
N LYS A 7 -17.44 -0.93 -1.42
CA LYS A 7 -17.91 -1.12 -2.79
C LYS A 7 -18.05 0.23 -3.49
N GLN A 8 -18.70 1.21 -2.84
CA GLN A 8 -18.82 2.56 -3.36
C GLN A 8 -17.45 3.24 -3.49
N GLN A 9 -16.55 3.03 -2.52
CA GLN A 9 -15.19 3.56 -2.60
C GLN A 9 -14.41 2.97 -3.78
N TYR A 10 -14.48 1.65 -4.00
CA TYR A 10 -13.84 1.01 -5.15
C TYR A 10 -14.40 1.56 -6.47
N LEU A 11 -15.72 1.62 -6.63
CA LEU A 11 -16.35 2.14 -7.85
C LEU A 11 -15.92 3.58 -8.17
N LYS A 12 -15.70 4.41 -7.15
CA LYS A 12 -15.22 5.79 -7.32
C LYS A 12 -13.81 5.87 -7.93
N TYR A 13 -12.91 4.95 -7.54
CA TYR A 13 -11.50 4.96 -7.96
C TYR A 13 -11.13 3.81 -8.91
N GLN A 14 -12.13 3.09 -9.41
CA GLN A 14 -11.95 1.88 -10.21
C GLN A 14 -10.98 2.06 -11.38
N PRO A 15 -11.08 3.13 -12.22
CA PRO A 15 -10.17 3.28 -13.36
C PRO A 15 -8.70 3.36 -12.94
N GLU A 16 -8.41 4.04 -11.84
CA GLU A 16 -7.04 4.20 -11.32
C GLU A 16 -6.52 2.90 -10.69
N ILE A 17 -7.36 2.24 -9.90
CA ILE A 17 -7.03 0.96 -9.25
C ILE A 17 -6.75 -0.11 -10.31
N ASP A 18 -7.64 -0.28 -11.28
CA ASP A 18 -7.52 -1.30 -12.33
C ASP A 18 -6.28 -1.05 -13.20
N ALA A 19 -5.95 0.22 -13.50
CA ALA A 19 -4.73 0.58 -14.22
C ALA A 19 -3.45 0.25 -13.43
N ARG A 20 -3.42 0.52 -12.12
CA ARG A 20 -2.26 0.15 -11.27
C ARG A 20 -2.12 -1.36 -11.12
N ILE A 21 -3.22 -2.09 -10.97
CA ILE A 21 -3.20 -3.56 -10.95
C ILE A 21 -2.66 -4.10 -12.27
N ARG A 22 -3.14 -3.59 -13.41
CA ARG A 22 -2.64 -3.95 -14.75
C ARG A 22 -1.13 -3.78 -14.83
N ARG A 23 -0.61 -2.63 -14.42
CA ARG A 23 0.82 -2.33 -14.44
C ARG A 23 1.65 -3.37 -13.69
N VAL A 24 1.20 -3.78 -12.50
CA VAL A 24 1.88 -4.82 -11.70
C VAL A 24 1.90 -6.17 -12.43
N LEU A 25 0.77 -6.54 -13.06
CA LEU A 25 0.66 -7.75 -13.86
C LEU A 25 1.58 -7.69 -15.09
N ASP A 26 1.69 -6.54 -15.74
CA ASP A 26 2.47 -6.37 -16.97
C ASP A 26 3.97 -6.49 -16.71
N HIS A 27 4.49 -5.97 -15.59
CA HIS A 27 5.92 -6.11 -15.25
C HIS A 27 6.25 -7.34 -14.39
N GLY A 28 5.27 -8.02 -13.79
CA GLY A 28 5.44 -9.31 -13.10
C GLY A 28 6.26 -9.30 -11.81
N ASN A 29 6.61 -8.11 -11.28
CA ASN A 29 7.42 -7.97 -10.07
C ASN A 29 6.50 -7.91 -8.84
N PHE A 30 6.01 -9.07 -8.41
CA PHE A 30 5.01 -9.16 -7.33
C PHE A 30 5.60 -8.99 -5.92
N ILE A 31 6.89 -9.25 -5.74
CA ILE A 31 7.57 -9.14 -4.45
C ILE A 31 8.59 -8.01 -4.54
N MET A 32 8.49 -7.02 -3.65
CA MET A 32 9.34 -5.83 -3.62
C MET A 32 9.40 -5.08 -4.97
N GLY A 33 8.25 -5.01 -5.65
CA GLY A 33 8.09 -4.23 -6.89
C GLY A 33 8.25 -2.72 -6.69
N PRO A 34 8.34 -1.93 -7.77
CA PRO A 34 8.58 -0.49 -7.69
C PRO A 34 7.49 0.27 -6.92
N GLU A 35 6.26 -0.25 -6.91
CA GLU A 35 5.12 0.27 -6.14
C GLU A 35 5.41 0.35 -4.63
N ILE A 36 6.23 -0.57 -4.08
CA ILE A 36 6.57 -0.57 -2.66
C ILE A 36 7.38 0.67 -2.29
N ALA A 37 8.44 0.97 -3.06
CA ALA A 37 9.27 2.15 -2.83
C ALA A 37 8.49 3.46 -3.07
N GLU A 38 7.61 3.47 -4.07
CA GLU A 38 6.69 4.60 -4.34
C GLU A 38 5.76 4.87 -3.14
N LEU A 39 5.18 3.81 -2.59
CA LEU A 39 4.28 3.88 -1.43
C LEU A 39 5.02 4.35 -0.18
N GLU A 40 6.15 3.73 0.15
CA GLU A 40 6.96 4.09 1.32
C GLU A 40 7.39 5.55 1.29
N LYS A 41 7.86 6.04 0.14
CA LYS A 41 8.21 7.46 -0.02
C LYS A 41 6.99 8.38 0.20
N SER A 42 5.84 8.01 -0.36
CA SER A 42 4.61 8.79 -0.25
C SER A 42 4.10 8.81 1.20
N LEU A 43 4.15 7.69 1.91
CA LEU A 43 3.75 7.59 3.32
C LEU A 43 4.70 8.35 4.24
N ALA A 44 6.01 8.24 4.03
CA ALA A 44 7.00 8.99 4.80
C ALA A 44 6.75 10.51 4.67
N ALA A 45 6.49 10.99 3.45
CA ALA A 45 6.15 12.39 3.20
C ALA A 45 4.80 12.79 3.82
N TYR A 46 3.78 11.94 3.71
CA TYR A 46 2.44 12.20 4.27
C TYR A 46 2.45 12.36 5.79
N VAL A 47 3.21 11.51 6.50
CA VAL A 47 3.32 11.55 7.97
C VAL A 47 4.35 12.58 8.44
N GLY A 48 5.31 12.97 7.59
CA GLY A 48 6.37 13.91 7.93
C GLY A 48 7.56 13.26 8.65
N VAL A 49 7.85 11.99 8.35
CA VAL A 49 8.97 11.23 8.91
C VAL A 49 10.03 10.94 7.84
N LYS A 50 11.26 10.64 8.27
CA LYS A 50 12.37 10.37 7.34
C LYS A 50 12.23 9.02 6.61
N HIS A 51 11.66 8.03 7.28
CA HIS A 51 11.57 6.66 6.78
C HIS A 51 10.17 6.08 7.04
N ALA A 52 9.64 5.36 6.06
CA ALA A 52 8.51 4.46 6.21
C ALA A 52 8.93 3.10 5.63
N ILE A 53 8.57 2.02 6.30
CA ILE A 53 8.88 0.64 5.88
C ILE A 53 7.55 -0.11 5.84
N SER A 54 7.25 -0.68 4.69
CA SER A 54 6.08 -1.54 4.50
C SER A 54 6.34 -2.94 5.07
N CYS A 55 5.29 -3.55 5.61
CA CYS A 55 5.32 -4.90 6.16
C CYS A 55 3.98 -5.59 5.91
N ALA A 56 3.90 -6.89 6.20
CA ALA A 56 2.73 -7.69 5.85
C ALA A 56 1.47 -7.33 6.66
N SER A 57 1.64 -6.91 7.92
CA SER A 57 0.53 -6.55 8.81
C SER A 57 0.93 -5.53 9.87
N GLY A 58 -0.07 -4.95 10.55
CA GLY A 58 0.15 -4.07 11.70
C GLY A 58 0.65 -4.80 12.96
N THR A 59 0.43 -6.11 13.09
CA THR A 59 1.02 -6.89 14.18
C THR A 59 2.52 -7.08 13.94
N ASP A 60 2.89 -7.42 12.70
CA ASP A 60 4.28 -7.58 12.28
C ASP A 60 5.06 -6.28 12.43
N SER A 61 4.44 -5.13 12.15
CA SER A 61 5.11 -3.82 12.29
C SER A 61 5.55 -3.56 13.74
N LEU A 62 4.69 -3.87 14.71
CA LEU A 62 4.99 -3.74 16.13
C LEU A 62 6.04 -4.75 16.57
N GLU A 63 5.93 -6.00 16.12
CA GLU A 63 6.90 -7.04 16.43
C GLU A 63 8.30 -6.68 15.92
N ILE A 64 8.42 -6.24 14.67
CA ILE A 64 9.69 -5.79 14.07
C ILE A 64 10.27 -4.64 14.88
N ALA A 65 9.44 -3.65 15.24
CA ALA A 65 9.89 -2.49 16.02
C ALA A 65 10.39 -2.86 17.42
N LEU A 66 9.84 -3.91 18.03
CA LEU A 66 10.25 -4.39 19.36
C LEU A 66 11.48 -5.31 19.32
N ARG A 67 11.74 -5.98 18.20
CA ARG A 67 12.89 -6.89 18.01
C ARG A 67 14.15 -6.19 17.49
N ALA A 68 14.02 -5.00 16.91
CA ALA A 68 15.09 -4.24 16.25
C ALA A 68 16.10 -3.60 17.22
#